data_AF-A0A2P9DT63-F1
#
_entry.id   AF-A0A2P9DT63-F1
#
_cell.length_a   1.000
_cell.length_b   1.000
_cell.length_c   1.000
_cell.angle_alpha   90.00
_cell.angle_beta   90.00
_cell.angle_gamma   90.00
#
_symmetry.space_group_name_H-M   'P 1'
#
loop_
_entity.id
_entity.type
_entity.pdbx_description
1 polymer ?
#
loop_
_entity_poly.entity_id
_entity_poly.type
_entity_poly.pdbx_seq_one_letter_code
_entity_poly.pdbx_strand_id
1 'polypeptide(L)'
;MVSFIKIFLFFLILILCINEKVISSINEKQNKTVSKTLNYNDNIHQLKSMIANDELHKNLTILEKLILESLEKDKLKYPVIEEGTDQLLDISTFKQKNFKNTNNKKFVIPTTQSSFHDIVKYEHLMKKQLIEIYNSNISDIIKKKIFIVRTLKTIKLMLIPLNSYKQNNDLKTALEELNDVFKETKVQRKEISQIGDHETYFGNLLIDFSEIKESRAIPNKGEALILGHNETAVMDTNDFFFTTNSNINFMESLDDITNQYGLGLINHLGPHLIGKKNIYVIVINLFVC
;
A
#
# COMPACT_ATOMS: atom_id res chain seq x y z
N MET A 1 -25.44 -12.29 16.24
CA MET A 1 -24.52 -11.14 16.09
C MET A 1 -23.44 -11.17 17.16
N VAL A 2 -22.29 -11.77 16.87
CA VAL A 2 -21.08 -11.54 17.67
C VAL A 2 -20.55 -10.18 17.19
N SER A 3 -20.76 -9.14 18.01
CA SER A 3 -20.37 -7.76 17.69
C SER A 3 -18.92 -7.71 17.21
N PHE A 4 -18.68 -7.02 16.08
CA PHE A 4 -17.36 -6.80 15.46
C PHE A 4 -16.31 -6.30 16.47
N ILE A 5 -16.78 -5.56 17.49
CA ILE A 5 -15.99 -5.09 18.63
C ILE A 5 -15.38 -6.26 19.42
N LYS A 6 -16.09 -7.38 19.58
CA LYS A 6 -15.60 -8.57 20.28
C LYS A 6 -14.50 -9.30 19.51
N ILE A 7 -14.57 -9.32 18.17
CA ILE A 7 -13.52 -9.93 17.33
C ILE A 7 -12.27 -9.05 17.32
N PHE A 8 -12.44 -7.73 17.19
CA PHE A 8 -11.33 -6.79 17.29
C PHE A 8 -10.66 -6.82 18.67
N LEU A 9 -11.44 -6.82 19.75
CA LEU A 9 -10.93 -7.02 21.12
C LEU A 9 -10.23 -8.37 21.28
N PHE A 10 -10.74 -9.43 20.67
CA PHE A 10 -10.10 -10.75 20.73
C PHE A 10 -8.74 -10.77 20.04
N PHE A 11 -8.61 -10.18 18.85
CA PHE A 11 -7.31 -10.05 18.17
C PHE A 11 -6.35 -9.12 18.94
N LEU A 12 -6.86 -8.04 19.52
CA LEU A 12 -6.07 -7.14 20.37
C LEU A 12 -5.56 -7.86 21.62
N ILE A 13 -6.40 -8.64 22.29
CA ILE A 13 -6.05 -9.46 23.46
C ILE A 13 -5.07 -10.57 23.05
N LEU A 14 -5.26 -11.23 21.92
CA LEU A 14 -4.34 -12.26 21.43
C LEU A 14 -2.94 -11.69 21.17
N ILE A 15 -2.87 -10.51 20.55
CA ILE A 15 -1.60 -9.81 20.30
C ILE A 15 -0.96 -9.37 21.61
N LEU A 16 -1.73 -8.83 22.56
CA LEU A 16 -1.26 -8.48 23.90
C LEU A 16 -0.73 -9.70 24.66
N CYS A 17 -1.41 -10.84 24.62
CA CYS A 17 -0.97 -12.07 25.29
C CYS A 17 0.29 -12.68 24.63
N ILE A 18 0.44 -12.56 23.31
CA ILE A 18 1.68 -12.97 22.62
C ILE A 18 2.83 -12.05 23.04
N ASN A 19 2.58 -10.74 23.14
CA ASN A 19 3.57 -9.79 23.63
C ASN A 19 3.94 -10.03 25.10
N GLU A 20 2.96 -10.35 25.96
CA GLU A 20 3.17 -10.62 27.37
C GLU A 20 3.99 -11.90 27.60
N LYS A 21 3.77 -12.96 26.80
CA LYS A 21 4.62 -14.17 26.85
C LYS A 21 6.05 -13.93 26.35
N VAL A 22 6.22 -13.07 25.34
CA VAL A 22 7.56 -12.70 24.85
C VAL A 22 8.27 -11.84 25.91
N ILE A 23 7.58 -10.86 26.50
CA ILE A 23 8.11 -9.98 27.55
C ILE A 23 8.36 -10.76 28.86
N SER A 24 7.52 -11.71 29.25
CA SER A 24 7.74 -12.52 30.46
C SER A 24 8.94 -13.45 30.33
N SER A 25 9.16 -14.04 29.14
CA SER A 25 10.34 -14.86 28.86
C SER A 25 11.65 -14.06 28.85
N ILE A 26 11.58 -12.75 28.59
CA ILE A 26 12.72 -11.83 28.61
C ILE A 26 12.94 -11.28 30.04
N ASN A 27 11.87 -10.94 30.76
CA ASN A 27 11.92 -10.40 32.12
C ASN A 27 12.36 -11.41 33.18
N GLU A 28 12.07 -12.71 33.00
CA GLU A 28 12.55 -13.73 33.95
C GLU A 28 14.09 -13.81 33.99
N LYS A 29 14.77 -13.41 32.90
CA LYS A 29 16.23 -13.28 32.84
C LYS A 29 16.79 -11.95 33.36
N GLN A 30 15.96 -10.93 33.51
CA GLN A 30 16.38 -9.56 33.90
C GLN A 30 15.86 -9.10 35.28
N ASN A 31 14.99 -9.86 35.93
CA ASN A 31 14.39 -9.52 37.23
C ASN A 31 15.32 -9.70 38.44
N LYS A 32 16.54 -9.17 38.36
CA LYS A 32 17.23 -8.64 39.53
C LYS A 32 17.65 -7.23 39.21
N THR A 33 16.99 -6.30 39.91
CA THR A 33 17.35 -4.89 40.11
C THR A 33 16.73 -3.89 39.11
N VAL A 34 15.93 -2.97 39.67
CA VAL A 34 15.71 -1.57 39.24
C VAL A 34 14.37 -1.21 38.54
N SER A 35 13.42 -0.84 39.41
CA SER A 35 12.52 0.33 39.37
C SER A 35 11.55 0.58 38.20
N LYS A 36 10.26 0.61 38.56
CA LYS A 36 9.07 1.06 37.80
C LYS A 36 9.06 2.53 37.33
N THR A 37 10.16 3.27 37.42
CA THR A 37 10.29 4.68 36.98
C THR A 37 11.08 4.86 35.69
N LEU A 38 11.59 3.79 35.06
CA LEU A 38 12.42 3.87 33.83
C LEU A 38 11.65 3.79 32.50
N ASN A 39 10.37 3.39 32.49
CA ASN A 39 9.74 2.84 31.29
C ASN A 39 9.14 3.89 30.30
N TYR A 40 8.94 5.15 30.71
CA TYR A 40 8.36 6.17 29.83
C TYR A 40 9.38 6.73 28.83
N ASN A 41 10.63 6.89 29.28
CA ASN A 41 11.72 7.41 28.46
C ASN A 41 12.15 6.40 27.38
N ASP A 42 12.05 5.10 27.68
CA ASP A 42 12.37 4.02 26.75
C ASP A 42 11.40 3.95 25.58
N ASN A 43 10.09 4.15 25.81
CA ASN A 43 9.10 4.15 24.73
C ASN A 43 9.29 5.33 23.77
N ILE A 44 9.57 6.52 24.29
CA ILE A 44 9.89 7.71 23.47
C ILE A 44 11.20 7.50 22.71
N HIS A 45 12.21 6.91 23.33
CA HIS A 45 13.47 6.58 22.66
C HIS A 45 13.26 5.54 21.54
N GLN A 46 12.45 4.51 21.78
CA GLN A 46 12.06 3.54 20.76
C GLN A 46 11.30 4.19 19.61
N LEU A 47 10.34 5.07 19.87
CA LEU A 47 9.62 5.80 18.83
C LEU A 47 10.58 6.70 18.02
N LYS A 48 11.45 7.45 18.71
CA LYS A 48 12.51 8.24 18.07
C LYS A 48 13.43 7.39 17.20
N SER A 49 13.75 6.15 17.59
CA SER A 49 14.56 5.25 16.75
C SER A 49 13.88 4.90 15.40
N MET A 50 12.56 5.06 15.30
CA MET A 50 11.77 4.80 14.09
C MET A 50 11.51 6.06 13.25
N ILE A 51 11.23 7.21 13.88
CA ILE A 51 10.79 8.44 13.20
C ILE A 51 11.76 9.63 13.33
N ALA A 52 12.82 9.50 14.11
CA ALA A 52 13.82 10.54 14.36
C ALA A 52 15.27 10.02 14.19
N ASN A 53 15.45 8.98 13.38
CA ASN A 53 16.73 8.33 13.18
C ASN A 53 17.46 8.90 11.96
N ASP A 54 18.51 9.70 12.21
CA ASP A 54 19.31 10.35 11.16
C ASP A 54 20.03 9.35 10.23
N GLU A 55 20.47 8.21 10.76
CA GLU A 55 21.10 7.17 9.96
C GLU A 55 20.08 6.53 9.01
N LEU A 56 18.89 6.22 9.51
CA LEU A 56 17.79 5.71 8.70
C LEU A 56 17.38 6.73 7.63
N HIS A 57 17.23 8.01 7.99
CA HIS A 57 16.91 9.09 7.06
C HIS A 57 17.94 9.19 5.93
N LYS A 58 19.23 9.19 6.28
CA LYS A 58 20.33 9.22 5.31
C LYS A 58 20.30 8.01 4.39
N ASN A 59 20.16 6.80 4.94
CA ASN A 59 20.15 5.56 4.17
C ASN A 59 18.95 5.49 3.21
N LEU A 60 17.76 5.90 3.65
CA LEU A 60 16.57 5.98 2.80
C LEU A 60 16.73 7.02 1.69
N THR A 61 17.32 8.17 2.00
CA THR A 61 17.59 9.23 1.00
C THR A 61 18.60 8.77 -0.05
N ILE A 62 19.64 8.02 0.35
CA ILE A 62 20.60 7.43 -0.59
C ILE A 62 19.90 6.40 -1.48
N LEU A 63 19.10 5.51 -0.88
CA LEU A 63 18.38 4.48 -1.62
C LEU A 63 17.36 5.07 -2.60
N GLU A 64 16.65 6.13 -2.22
CA GLU A 64 15.76 6.88 -3.11
C GLU A 64 16.52 7.36 -4.34
N LYS A 65 17.66 8.04 -4.16
CA LYS A 65 18.48 8.55 -5.28
C LYS A 65 18.95 7.43 -6.20
N LEU A 66 19.43 6.31 -5.64
CA LEU A 66 19.86 5.15 -6.42
C LEU A 66 18.71 4.57 -7.25
N ILE A 67 17.50 4.51 -6.69
CA ILE A 67 16.31 4.05 -7.41
C ILE A 67 15.95 5.01 -8.54
N LEU A 68 15.95 6.33 -8.29
CA LEU A 68 15.64 7.33 -9.31
C LEU A 68 16.66 7.29 -10.46
N GLU A 69 17.95 7.16 -10.15
CA GLU A 69 19.00 6.99 -11.17
C GLU A 69 18.84 5.69 -11.97
N SER A 70 18.45 4.59 -11.30
CA SER A 70 18.16 3.31 -11.95
C SER A 70 16.99 3.44 -12.93
N LEU A 71 15.88 4.07 -12.52
CA LEU A 71 14.72 4.35 -13.37
C LEU A 71 15.09 5.25 -14.56
N GLU A 72 15.97 6.23 -14.35
CA GLU A 72 16.45 7.11 -15.41
C GLU A 72 17.30 6.37 -16.47
N LYS A 73 18.05 5.33 -16.06
CA LYS A 73 18.90 4.49 -16.93
C LYS A 73 18.20 3.22 -17.44
N ASP A 74 16.99 2.94 -16.98
CA ASP A 74 16.22 1.73 -17.30
C ASP A 74 16.06 1.52 -18.82
N LYS A 75 16.04 0.27 -19.28
CA LYS A 75 15.77 -0.03 -20.70
C LYS A 75 14.30 0.20 -21.05
N LEU A 76 13.39 -0.09 -20.12
CA LEU A 76 11.96 0.01 -20.33
C LEU A 76 11.46 1.40 -19.93
N LYS A 77 11.28 2.30 -20.90
CA LYS A 77 10.96 3.73 -20.65
C LYS A 77 9.44 3.99 -20.52
N TYR A 78 8.86 3.45 -19.46
CA TYR A 78 7.44 3.64 -19.09
C TYR A 78 7.31 4.30 -17.70
N PRO A 79 6.27 5.12 -17.45
CA PRO A 79 5.18 5.43 -18.38
C PRO A 79 5.51 6.53 -19.40
N VAL A 80 4.87 6.43 -20.57
CA VAL A 80 4.92 7.38 -21.68
C VAL A 80 3.79 8.39 -21.52
N ILE A 81 4.05 9.67 -21.81
CA ILE A 81 3.05 10.73 -21.82
C ILE A 81 2.16 10.54 -23.06
N GLU A 82 0.89 10.26 -22.81
CA GLU A 82 -0.20 10.15 -23.79
C GLU A 82 -1.26 11.22 -23.51
N GLU A 83 -2.21 11.42 -24.43
CA GLU A 83 -3.35 12.33 -24.21
C GLU A 83 -4.12 11.93 -22.94
N GLY A 84 -4.38 12.90 -22.07
CA GLY A 84 -5.04 12.68 -20.77
C GLY A 84 -4.09 12.35 -19.61
N THR A 85 -2.78 12.19 -19.84
CA THR A 85 -1.80 11.97 -18.74
C THR A 85 -1.79 13.12 -17.74
N ASP A 86 -1.93 14.36 -18.24
CA ASP A 86 -1.94 15.61 -17.46
C ASP A 86 -3.15 15.71 -16.51
N GLN A 87 -4.23 14.97 -16.78
CA GLN A 87 -5.40 14.90 -15.89
C GLN A 87 -5.15 13.97 -14.70
N LEU A 88 -4.28 12.97 -14.87
CA LEU A 88 -3.97 11.97 -13.85
C LEU A 88 -2.77 12.39 -12.99
N LEU A 89 -1.70 12.85 -13.63
CA LEU A 89 -0.41 13.18 -13.02
C LEU A 89 -0.14 14.68 -13.11
N ASP A 90 0.27 15.27 -11.99
CA ASP A 90 0.87 16.60 -12.01
C ASP A 90 2.30 16.50 -12.56
N ILE A 91 2.45 16.77 -13.85
CA ILE A 91 3.71 16.62 -14.58
C ILE A 91 4.82 17.54 -14.04
N SER A 92 4.48 18.62 -13.33
CA SER A 92 5.47 19.57 -12.80
C SER A 92 6.44 18.94 -11.80
N THR A 93 6.00 17.90 -11.07
CA THR A 93 6.82 17.18 -10.09
C THR A 93 7.67 16.07 -10.71
N PHE A 94 7.55 15.83 -12.02
CA PHE A 94 8.24 14.78 -12.77
C PHE A 94 9.27 15.33 -13.75
N LYS A 95 10.33 14.57 -13.98
CA LYS A 95 11.31 14.85 -15.03
C LYS A 95 10.83 14.23 -16.34
N GLN A 96 10.63 15.07 -17.36
CA GLN A 96 10.30 14.63 -18.71
C GLN A 96 11.57 14.33 -19.52
N LYS A 97 11.56 13.25 -20.28
CA LYS A 97 12.63 12.93 -21.24
C LYS A 97 12.07 12.46 -22.57
N ASN A 98 12.78 12.84 -23.64
CA ASN A 98 12.49 12.38 -24.99
C ASN A 98 13.13 11.01 -25.23
N PHE A 99 12.47 10.18 -26.06
CA PHE A 99 13.12 9.00 -26.62
C PHE A 99 14.19 9.43 -27.63
N LYS A 100 15.36 8.77 -27.62
CA LYS A 100 16.48 9.11 -28.52
C LYS A 100 16.17 8.92 -30.02
N ASN A 101 15.21 8.03 -30.34
CA ASN A 101 14.96 7.57 -31.72
C ASN A 101 13.52 7.81 -32.22
N THR A 102 12.67 8.52 -31.47
CA THR A 102 11.28 8.78 -31.86
C THR A 102 10.92 10.23 -31.58
N ASN A 103 10.51 10.96 -32.62
CA ASN A 103 10.54 12.42 -32.60
C ASN A 103 9.55 13.12 -31.66
N ASN A 104 8.51 12.46 -31.13
CA ASN A 104 7.47 13.15 -30.34
C ASN A 104 7.02 12.44 -29.05
N LYS A 105 7.52 11.24 -28.74
CA LYS A 105 7.13 10.56 -27.49
C LYS A 105 8.02 11.03 -26.34
N LYS A 106 7.39 11.35 -25.21
CA LYS A 106 8.05 11.68 -23.96
C LYS A 106 7.70 10.64 -22.91
N PHE A 107 8.61 10.38 -22.00
CA PHE A 107 8.32 9.57 -20.82
C PHE A 107 8.64 10.36 -19.55
N VAL A 108 7.95 10.01 -18.47
CA VAL A 108 8.11 10.65 -17.16
C VAL A 108 8.99 9.79 -16.25
N ILE A 109 9.81 10.46 -15.46
CA ILE A 109 10.59 9.85 -14.38
C ILE A 109 10.25 10.61 -13.09
N PRO A 110 9.97 9.91 -11.99
CA PRO A 110 9.78 10.56 -10.69
C PRO A 110 11.02 11.35 -10.27
N THR A 111 10.83 12.35 -9.41
CA THR A 111 11.92 13.13 -8.84
C THR A 111 11.91 13.01 -7.31
N THR A 112 12.91 13.60 -6.67
CA THR A 112 12.93 13.72 -5.20
C THR A 112 11.77 14.59 -4.69
N GLN A 113 11.22 15.48 -5.52
CA GLN A 113 10.09 16.34 -5.16
C GLN A 113 8.72 15.64 -5.30
N SER A 114 8.64 14.53 -6.04
CA SER A 114 7.39 13.78 -6.19
C SER A 114 6.89 13.28 -4.83
N SER A 115 5.63 13.56 -4.51
CA SER A 115 4.97 13.15 -3.28
C SER A 115 4.66 11.64 -3.26
N PHE A 116 4.21 11.11 -2.11
CA PHE A 116 3.73 9.73 -2.05
C PHE A 116 2.58 9.47 -3.03
N HIS A 117 1.59 10.37 -3.10
CA HIS A 117 0.44 10.23 -3.99
C HIS A 117 0.82 10.32 -5.48
N ASP A 118 1.83 11.13 -5.81
CA ASP A 118 2.39 11.16 -7.17
C ASP A 118 2.98 9.80 -7.56
N ILE A 119 3.70 9.13 -6.64
CA ILE A 119 4.22 7.78 -6.90
C ILE A 119 3.10 6.74 -7.01
N VAL A 120 2.01 6.86 -6.26
CA VAL A 120 0.83 5.98 -6.39
C VAL A 120 0.25 6.08 -7.80
N LYS A 121 -0.04 7.31 -8.26
CA LYS A 121 -0.58 7.56 -9.60
C LYS A 121 0.39 7.12 -10.70
N TYR A 122 1.69 7.34 -10.49
CA TYR A 122 2.74 6.88 -11.40
C TYR A 122 2.76 5.34 -11.48
N GLU A 123 2.61 4.62 -10.36
CA GLU A 123 2.53 3.15 -10.35
C GLU A 123 1.31 2.66 -11.15
N HIS A 124 0.15 3.30 -11.00
CA HIS A 124 -1.07 2.94 -11.74
C HIS A 124 -0.92 3.15 -13.25
N LEU A 125 -0.44 4.33 -13.67
CA LEU A 125 -0.21 4.61 -15.09
C LEU A 125 0.82 3.66 -15.70
N MET A 126 1.91 3.41 -14.95
CA MET A 126 2.92 2.45 -15.36
C MET A 126 2.30 1.05 -15.52
N LYS A 127 1.53 0.55 -14.55
CA LYS A 127 0.90 -0.77 -14.64
C LYS A 127 -0.02 -0.89 -15.84
N LYS A 128 -0.88 0.11 -16.08
CA LYS A 128 -1.74 0.15 -17.27
C LYS A 128 -0.94 -0.14 -18.53
N GLN A 129 0.10 0.66 -18.78
CA GLN A 129 0.88 0.55 -20.01
C GLN A 129 1.70 -0.74 -20.05
N LEU A 130 2.20 -1.24 -18.90
CA LEU A 130 2.94 -2.50 -18.83
C LEU A 130 2.07 -3.74 -19.11
N ILE A 131 0.78 -3.71 -18.73
CA ILE A 131 -0.19 -4.76 -19.06
C ILE A 131 -0.44 -4.78 -20.57
N GLU A 132 -0.61 -3.61 -21.19
CA GLU A 132 -0.89 -3.47 -22.63
C GLU A 132 0.25 -4.00 -23.51
N ILE A 133 1.50 -3.81 -23.09
CA ILE A 133 2.68 -4.25 -23.86
C ILE A 133 3.25 -5.60 -23.43
N TYR A 134 2.58 -6.30 -22.50
CA TYR A 134 3.12 -7.50 -21.89
C TYR A 134 3.45 -8.57 -22.95
N ASN A 135 4.64 -9.15 -22.82
CA ASN A 135 5.03 -10.37 -23.53
C ASN A 135 6.02 -11.18 -22.69
N SER A 136 6.14 -12.47 -22.97
CA SER A 136 7.03 -13.39 -22.25
C SER A 136 8.50 -12.94 -22.26
N ASN A 137 8.97 -12.38 -23.38
CA ASN A 137 10.36 -11.94 -23.57
C ASN A 137 10.77 -10.75 -22.68
N ILE A 138 9.84 -9.86 -22.33
CA ILE A 138 10.11 -8.68 -21.48
C ILE A 138 9.58 -8.85 -20.05
N SER A 139 8.97 -10.00 -19.74
CA SER A 139 8.30 -10.25 -18.46
C SER A 139 9.21 -10.01 -17.24
N ASP A 140 10.48 -10.42 -17.30
CA ASP A 140 11.44 -10.22 -16.20
C ASP A 140 11.78 -8.74 -15.97
N ILE A 141 11.83 -7.95 -17.05
CA ILE A 141 12.11 -6.51 -16.97
C ILE A 141 10.88 -5.80 -16.37
N ILE A 142 9.67 -6.18 -16.77
CA ILE A 142 8.41 -5.69 -16.20
C ILE A 142 8.37 -5.96 -14.69
N LYS A 143 8.64 -7.19 -14.26
CA LYS A 143 8.66 -7.57 -12.82
C LYS A 143 9.64 -6.72 -12.02
N LYS A 144 10.87 -6.56 -12.52
CA LYS A 144 11.90 -5.70 -11.87
C LYS A 144 11.45 -4.25 -11.75
N LYS A 145 10.82 -3.71 -12.80
CA LYS A 145 10.33 -2.34 -12.80
C LYS A 145 9.20 -2.12 -11.79
N ILE A 146 8.22 -3.02 -11.75
CA ILE A 146 7.14 -2.99 -10.75
C ILE A 146 7.72 -3.03 -9.33
N PHE A 147 8.70 -3.90 -9.09
CA PHE A 147 9.34 -4.03 -7.79
C PHE A 147 10.06 -2.74 -7.37
N ILE A 148 10.88 -2.16 -8.24
CA ILE A 148 11.64 -0.92 -7.95
C ILE A 148 10.68 0.25 -7.64
N VAL A 149 9.61 0.40 -8.42
CA VAL A 149 8.62 1.47 -8.19
C VAL A 149 7.85 1.23 -6.88
N ARG A 150 7.51 -0.02 -6.56
CA ARG A 150 6.92 -0.37 -5.25
C ARG A 150 7.87 -0.04 -4.10
N THR A 151 9.17 -0.29 -4.24
CA THR A 151 10.18 0.09 -3.25
C THR A 151 10.27 1.61 -3.10
N LEU A 152 10.25 2.38 -4.19
CA LEU A 152 10.23 3.84 -4.15
C LEU A 152 9.01 4.36 -3.38
N LYS A 153 7.83 3.81 -3.66
CA LYS A 153 6.59 4.15 -2.96
C LYS A 153 6.70 3.93 -1.44
N THR A 154 7.25 2.79 -1.03
CA THR A 154 7.49 2.48 0.39
C THR A 154 8.48 3.46 1.03
N ILE A 155 9.57 3.81 0.33
CA ILE A 155 10.56 4.77 0.83
C ILE A 155 9.93 6.15 1.02
N LYS A 156 9.15 6.64 0.04
CA LYS A 156 8.41 7.90 0.17
C LYS A 156 7.52 7.91 1.40
N LEU A 157 6.79 6.82 1.65
CA LEU A 157 5.93 6.68 2.83
C LEU A 157 6.75 6.72 4.13
N MET A 158 7.87 6.01 4.19
CA MET A 158 8.73 5.97 5.39
C MET A 158 9.43 7.31 5.66
N LEU A 159 9.74 8.09 4.62
CA LEU A 159 10.41 9.39 4.75
C LEU A 159 9.50 10.49 5.28
N ILE A 160 8.17 10.38 5.18
CA ILE A 160 7.22 11.40 5.66
C ILE A 160 7.44 11.73 7.14
N PRO A 161 7.29 10.78 8.09
CA PRO A 161 7.45 11.10 9.52
C PRO A 161 8.89 11.53 9.85
N LEU A 162 9.90 11.00 9.16
CA LEU A 162 11.31 11.40 9.36
C LEU A 162 11.54 12.86 8.95
N ASN A 163 10.99 13.29 7.82
CA ASN A 163 11.11 14.66 7.32
C ASN A 163 10.35 15.65 8.22
N SER A 164 9.12 15.30 8.60
CA SER A 164 8.31 16.11 9.53
C SER A 164 9.01 16.32 10.86
N TYR A 165 9.50 15.23 11.48
CA TYR A 165 10.23 15.34 12.75
C TYR A 165 11.50 16.16 12.62
N LYS A 166 12.25 16.03 11.52
CA LYS A 166 13.48 16.82 11.31
C LYS A 166 13.23 18.32 11.20
N GLN A 167 12.06 18.73 10.70
CA GLN A 167 11.69 20.14 10.56
C GLN A 167 11.07 20.69 11.85
N ASN A 168 10.18 19.94 12.47
CA ASN A 168 9.32 20.41 13.56
C ASN A 168 9.81 19.99 14.96
N ASN A 169 10.69 18.98 15.03
CA ASN A 169 11.16 18.32 16.25
C ASN A 169 10.02 17.85 17.18
N ASP A 170 8.86 17.54 16.59
CA ASP A 170 7.67 17.07 17.30
C ASP A 170 7.22 15.71 16.77
N LEU A 171 7.14 14.73 17.68
CA LEU A 171 6.73 13.36 17.37
C LEU A 171 5.25 13.31 16.98
N LYS A 172 4.40 14.11 17.64
CA LYS A 172 2.95 14.09 17.38
C LYS A 172 2.66 14.58 15.97
N THR A 173 3.20 15.75 15.60
CA THR A 173 3.08 16.30 14.25
C THR A 173 3.58 15.30 13.19
N ALA A 174 4.69 14.62 13.42
CA ALA A 174 5.23 13.64 12.48
C ALA A 174 4.32 12.42 12.28
N LEU A 175 3.65 11.96 13.33
CA LEU A 175 2.70 10.86 13.25
C LEU A 175 1.36 11.30 12.61
N GLU A 176 0.92 12.53 12.88
CA GLU A 176 -0.27 13.12 12.26
C GLU A 176 -0.07 13.28 10.74
N GLU A 177 1.08 13.79 10.29
CA GLU A 177 1.39 13.88 8.85
C GLU A 177 1.37 12.52 8.16
N LEU A 178 1.90 11.47 8.81
CA LEU A 178 1.83 10.11 8.25
C LEU A 178 0.38 9.62 8.17
N ASN A 179 -0.44 9.91 9.18
CA ASN A 179 -1.84 9.51 9.21
C ASN A 179 -2.67 10.23 8.14
N ASP A 180 -2.36 11.50 7.88
CA ASP A 180 -3.09 12.32 6.93
C ASP A 180 -2.98 11.84 5.49
N VAL A 181 -1.87 11.18 5.12
CA VAL A 181 -1.73 10.47 3.84
C VAL A 181 -2.82 9.42 3.61
N PHE A 182 -3.35 8.81 4.67
CA PHE A 182 -4.44 7.84 4.58
C PHE A 182 -5.83 8.46 4.75
N LYS A 183 -5.91 9.70 5.24
CA LYS A 183 -7.16 10.46 5.39
C LYS A 183 -7.51 11.29 4.17
N GLU A 184 -6.54 11.91 3.50
CA GLU A 184 -6.78 12.78 2.33
C GLU A 184 -7.54 12.04 1.23
N THR A 185 -7.26 10.75 1.03
CA THR A 185 -7.99 9.86 0.12
C THR A 185 -9.46 9.67 0.49
N LYS A 186 -9.86 9.84 1.76
CA LYS A 186 -11.26 9.71 2.20
C LYS A 186 -12.08 10.98 1.95
N VAL A 187 -11.46 12.16 1.90
CA VAL A 187 -12.18 13.44 1.82
C VAL A 187 -12.51 13.81 0.37
N GLN A 188 -11.62 13.52 -0.58
CA GLN A 188 -11.83 13.87 -1.99
C GLN A 188 -12.77 12.93 -2.75
N ARG A 189 -13.06 11.72 -2.26
CA ARG A 189 -13.78 10.67 -3.03
C ARG A 189 -15.03 10.12 -2.33
N LYS A 190 -15.74 10.97 -1.59
CA LYS A 190 -16.99 10.59 -0.93
C LYS A 190 -18.14 10.23 -1.88
N GLU A 191 -18.00 10.44 -3.20
CA GLU A 191 -19.20 10.43 -4.05
C GLU A 191 -19.68 9.07 -4.53
N ILE A 192 -18.88 8.02 -4.73
CA ILE A 192 -19.45 6.70 -5.13
C ILE A 192 -18.52 5.57 -4.67
N SER A 193 -18.78 4.97 -3.50
CA SER A 193 -18.16 3.66 -3.22
C SER A 193 -18.72 2.66 -4.23
N GLN A 194 -17.88 1.84 -4.89
CA GLN A 194 -18.36 0.81 -5.83
C GLN A 194 -19.32 -0.19 -5.17
N ILE A 195 -19.21 -0.36 -3.85
CA ILE A 195 -20.06 -1.22 -3.03
C ILE A 195 -21.42 -0.55 -2.74
N GLY A 196 -21.56 0.75 -3.03
CA GLY A 196 -22.79 1.52 -2.79
C GLY A 196 -23.19 1.47 -1.32
N ASP A 197 -24.37 0.94 -1.06
CA ASP A 197 -24.82 0.61 0.29
C ASP A 197 -24.33 -0.78 0.71
N HIS A 198 -23.52 -0.81 1.76
CA HIS A 198 -22.93 -2.04 2.30
C HIS A 198 -24.00 -3.03 2.76
N GLU A 199 -25.08 -2.55 3.36
CA GLU A 199 -26.13 -3.41 3.89
C GLU A 199 -26.85 -4.16 2.77
N THR A 200 -27.24 -3.44 1.72
CA THR A 200 -27.85 -4.03 0.52
C THR A 200 -26.89 -4.98 -0.19
N TYR A 201 -25.62 -4.59 -0.39
CA TYR A 201 -24.64 -5.42 -1.09
C TYR A 201 -24.39 -6.75 -0.37
N PHE A 202 -24.10 -6.72 0.93
CA PHE A 202 -23.88 -7.95 1.71
C PHE A 202 -25.18 -8.73 1.93
N GLY A 203 -26.33 -8.06 2.01
CA GLY A 203 -27.64 -8.71 2.06
C GLY A 203 -27.89 -9.57 0.82
N ASN A 204 -27.72 -9.00 -0.37
CA ASN A 204 -27.86 -9.72 -1.64
C ASN A 204 -26.86 -10.87 -1.76
N LEU A 205 -25.60 -10.64 -1.40
CA LEU A 205 -24.57 -11.69 -1.42
C LEU A 205 -24.92 -12.89 -0.53
N LEU A 206 -25.51 -12.63 0.65
CA LEU A 206 -25.94 -13.69 1.56
C LEU A 206 -27.14 -14.47 1.01
N ILE A 207 -28.06 -13.78 0.33
CA ILE A 207 -29.20 -14.41 -0.35
C ILE A 207 -28.68 -15.34 -1.45
N ASP A 208 -27.85 -14.85 -2.36
CA ASP A 208 -27.27 -15.66 -3.45
C ASP A 208 -26.52 -16.89 -2.92
N PHE A 209 -25.74 -16.70 -1.85
CA PHE A 209 -25.02 -17.80 -1.20
C PHE A 209 -25.99 -18.84 -0.60
N SER A 210 -27.09 -18.40 0.01
CA SER A 210 -28.10 -19.31 0.58
C SER A 210 -28.81 -20.11 -0.51
N GLU A 211 -29.17 -19.49 -1.62
CA GLU A 211 -29.83 -20.15 -2.75
C GLU A 211 -28.96 -21.24 -3.38
N ILE A 212 -27.67 -20.95 -3.62
CA ILE A 212 -26.72 -21.94 -4.15
C ILE A 212 -26.47 -23.06 -3.13
N LYS A 213 -26.46 -22.74 -1.83
CA LYS A 213 -26.28 -23.73 -0.77
C LYS A 213 -27.47 -24.67 -0.63
N GLU A 214 -28.69 -24.20 -0.85
CA GLU A 214 -29.92 -25.00 -0.73
C GLU A 214 -30.26 -25.76 -2.01
N SER A 215 -29.80 -25.28 -3.17
CA SER A 215 -30.00 -25.93 -4.46
C SER A 215 -29.42 -27.36 -4.48
N ARG A 216 -30.30 -28.32 -4.80
CA ARG A 216 -29.92 -29.72 -5.08
C ARG A 216 -29.40 -29.92 -6.50
N ALA A 217 -29.64 -28.95 -7.38
CA ALA A 217 -29.23 -29.01 -8.79
C ALA A 217 -27.75 -28.67 -8.99
N ILE A 218 -27.09 -28.07 -8.00
CA ILE A 218 -25.69 -27.66 -8.06
C ILE A 218 -24.85 -28.66 -7.26
N PRO A 219 -24.16 -29.61 -7.92
CA PRO A 219 -23.34 -30.60 -7.23
C PRO A 219 -22.09 -29.98 -6.61
N ASN A 220 -21.44 -29.04 -7.30
CA ASN A 220 -20.24 -28.36 -6.82
C ASN A 220 -20.51 -26.90 -6.43
N LYS A 221 -21.01 -26.71 -5.21
CA LYS A 221 -21.42 -25.40 -4.67
C LYS A 221 -20.28 -24.39 -4.62
N GLY A 222 -19.07 -24.84 -4.28
CA GLY A 222 -17.90 -23.95 -4.18
C GLY A 222 -17.45 -23.40 -5.53
N GLU A 223 -17.47 -24.24 -6.57
CA GLU A 223 -17.12 -23.83 -7.93
C GLU A 223 -18.18 -22.91 -8.54
N ALA A 224 -19.47 -23.23 -8.34
CA ALA A 224 -20.57 -22.39 -8.81
C ALA A 224 -20.56 -20.98 -8.20
N LEU A 225 -20.14 -20.85 -6.94
CA LEU A 225 -19.99 -19.54 -6.27
C LEU A 225 -18.84 -18.69 -6.83
N ILE A 226 -17.81 -19.33 -7.39
CA ILE A 226 -16.60 -18.64 -7.86
C ILE A 226 -16.66 -18.35 -9.36
N LEU A 227 -17.09 -19.34 -10.15
CA LEU A 227 -17.10 -19.27 -11.62
C LEU A 227 -18.49 -18.93 -12.19
N GLY A 228 -19.53 -18.96 -11.37
CA GLY A 228 -20.90 -18.72 -11.82
C GLY A 228 -21.34 -19.75 -12.87
N HIS A 229 -22.03 -19.28 -13.91
CA HIS A 229 -22.60 -20.12 -14.98
C HIS A 229 -21.82 -20.10 -16.30
N ASN A 230 -20.74 -19.32 -16.42
CA ASN A 230 -20.07 -19.10 -17.70
C ASN A 230 -18.60 -19.57 -17.66
N GLU A 231 -18.27 -20.53 -18.53
CA GLU A 231 -16.88 -20.76 -18.97
C GLU A 231 -16.41 -19.53 -19.74
N THR A 232 -15.84 -18.56 -19.03
CA THR A 232 -15.22 -17.40 -19.67
C THR A 232 -13.79 -17.77 -20.05
N ALA A 233 -13.42 -17.51 -21.30
CA ALA A 233 -12.08 -17.74 -21.85
C ALA A 233 -11.04 -16.76 -21.27
N VAL A 234 -10.83 -16.85 -19.96
CA VAL A 234 -9.99 -15.94 -19.17
C VAL A 234 -8.49 -16.23 -19.37
N MET A 235 -8.12 -17.43 -19.82
CA MET A 235 -6.71 -17.85 -19.86
C MET A 235 -5.89 -17.26 -21.03
N ASP A 236 -6.53 -16.76 -22.08
CA ASP A 236 -5.84 -16.28 -23.29
C ASP A 236 -5.65 -14.75 -23.34
N THR A 237 -6.05 -14.02 -22.29
CA THR A 237 -5.89 -12.57 -22.24
C THR A 237 -4.51 -12.16 -21.68
N ASN A 238 -3.92 -11.09 -22.22
CA ASN A 238 -2.62 -10.58 -21.79
C ASN A 238 -2.60 -10.11 -20.31
N ASP A 239 -3.76 -9.84 -19.74
CA ASP A 239 -3.94 -9.40 -18.36
C ASP A 239 -4.14 -10.55 -17.35
N PHE A 240 -4.20 -11.82 -17.80
CA PHE A 240 -4.38 -12.99 -16.93
C PHE A 240 -3.36 -13.09 -15.79
N PHE A 241 -2.11 -12.67 -16.05
CA PHE A 241 -1.03 -12.68 -15.06
C PHE A 241 -1.05 -11.49 -14.10
N PHE A 242 -2.04 -10.60 -14.21
CA PHE A 242 -2.19 -9.40 -13.41
C PHE A 242 -3.49 -9.45 -12.61
N THR A 243 -3.50 -8.79 -11.46
CA THR A 243 -4.70 -8.72 -10.60
C THR A 243 -5.73 -7.71 -11.10
N THR A 244 -5.39 -6.92 -12.12
CA THR A 244 -6.21 -5.86 -12.71
C THR A 244 -5.99 -5.82 -14.22
N ASN A 245 -6.97 -5.33 -14.96
CA ASN A 245 -6.81 -4.98 -16.37
C ASN A 245 -6.11 -3.62 -16.54
N SER A 246 -6.04 -3.10 -17.77
CA SER A 246 -5.43 -1.80 -18.09
C SER A 246 -6.28 -0.58 -17.68
N ASN A 247 -7.37 -0.76 -16.91
CA ASN A 247 -8.22 0.33 -16.44
C ASN A 247 -7.73 0.90 -15.10
N ILE A 248 -7.27 2.16 -15.13
CA ILE A 248 -6.80 2.87 -13.92
C ILE A 248 -7.92 3.06 -12.90
N ASN A 249 -9.16 3.32 -13.34
CA ASN A 249 -10.30 3.52 -12.44
C ASN A 249 -10.57 2.27 -11.60
N PHE A 250 -10.31 1.08 -12.15
CA PHE A 250 -10.44 -0.16 -11.41
C PHE A 250 -9.35 -0.28 -10.32
N MET A 251 -8.10 0.07 -10.65
CA MET A 251 -7.01 0.11 -9.67
C MET A 251 -7.29 1.11 -8.53
N GLU A 252 -7.81 2.29 -8.88
CA GLU A 252 -8.21 3.31 -7.90
C GLU A 252 -9.37 2.84 -7.01
N SER A 253 -10.35 2.13 -7.59
CA SER A 253 -11.47 1.59 -6.82
C SER A 253 -11.03 0.54 -5.81
N LEU A 254 -10.04 -0.30 -6.14
CA LEU A 254 -9.45 -1.24 -5.19
C LEU A 254 -8.73 -0.51 -4.05
N ASP A 255 -7.98 0.56 -4.36
CA ASP A 255 -7.37 1.41 -3.34
C ASP A 255 -8.44 2.02 -2.42
N ASP A 256 -9.55 2.51 -2.98
CA ASP A 256 -10.64 3.13 -2.23
C ASP A 256 -11.37 2.13 -1.32
N ILE A 257 -11.69 0.93 -1.83
CA ILE A 257 -12.31 -0.14 -1.02
C ILE A 257 -11.38 -0.51 0.16
N THR A 258 -10.09 -0.72 -0.10
CA THR A 258 -9.15 -1.07 0.98
C THR A 258 -9.01 0.05 2.00
N ASN A 259 -9.00 1.32 1.57
CA ASN A 259 -8.96 2.48 2.46
C ASN A 259 -10.24 2.63 3.30
N GLN A 260 -11.42 2.31 2.73
CA GLN A 260 -12.71 2.35 3.42
C GLN A 260 -12.72 1.42 4.64
N TYR A 261 -12.14 0.21 4.50
CA TYR A 261 -12.05 -0.77 5.58
C TYR A 261 -10.78 -0.65 6.45
N GLY A 262 -9.99 0.42 6.31
CA GLY A 262 -8.78 0.63 7.11
C GLY A 262 -7.60 -0.28 6.74
N LEU A 263 -7.62 -0.88 5.54
CA LEU A 263 -6.58 -1.77 5.01
C LEU A 263 -5.59 -1.05 4.07
N GLY A 264 -5.68 0.28 3.94
CA GLY A 264 -4.85 1.08 3.03
C GLY A 264 -3.34 0.85 3.15
N LEU A 265 -2.83 0.80 4.38
CA LEU A 265 -1.42 0.53 4.66
C LEU A 265 -0.99 -0.84 4.14
N ILE A 266 -1.83 -1.86 4.32
CA ILE A 266 -1.57 -3.23 3.88
C ILE A 266 -1.56 -3.29 2.35
N ASN A 267 -2.50 -2.60 1.70
CA ASN A 267 -2.62 -2.54 0.25
C ASN A 267 -1.40 -1.84 -0.41
N HIS A 268 -1.02 -0.66 0.09
CA HIS A 268 0.10 0.09 -0.47
C HIS A 268 1.47 -0.59 -0.28
N LEU A 269 1.73 -1.18 0.89
CA LEU A 269 3.02 -1.81 1.22
C LEU A 269 3.14 -3.26 0.72
N GLY A 270 2.02 -3.97 0.54
CA GLY A 270 2.04 -5.42 0.28
C GLY A 270 2.56 -6.23 1.48
N PRO A 271 2.70 -7.56 1.41
CA PRO A 271 3.14 -8.45 2.51
C PRO A 271 4.61 -8.33 2.91
N HIS A 272 5.22 -7.14 2.78
CA HIS A 272 6.61 -6.93 3.15
C HIS A 272 6.80 -6.90 4.67
N LEU A 273 7.40 -7.94 5.24
CA LEU A 273 7.54 -8.13 6.70
C LEU A 273 8.18 -6.93 7.42
N ILE A 274 9.30 -6.42 6.89
CA ILE A 274 10.05 -5.32 7.52
C ILE A 274 9.32 -3.96 7.38
N GLY A 275 8.90 -3.60 6.16
CA GLY A 275 8.16 -2.36 5.92
C GLY A 275 6.82 -2.30 6.67
N LYS A 276 6.09 -3.42 6.71
CA LYS A 276 4.84 -3.51 7.49
C LYS A 276 5.08 -3.39 8.98
N LYS A 277 6.05 -4.12 9.55
CA LYS A 277 6.31 -4.10 11.00
C LYS A 277 6.64 -2.69 11.47
N ASN A 278 7.51 -1.97 10.76
CA ASN A 278 7.90 -0.61 11.15
C ASN A 278 6.69 0.34 11.12
N ILE A 279 5.91 0.34 10.05
CA ILE A 279 4.79 1.27 9.91
C ILE A 279 3.62 0.87 10.81
N TYR A 280 3.38 -0.42 11.03
CA TYR A 280 2.33 -0.90 11.94
C TYR A 280 2.64 -0.53 13.41
N VAL A 281 3.90 -0.62 13.83
CA VAL A 281 4.31 -0.17 15.17
C VAL A 281 4.16 1.35 15.30
N ILE A 282 4.49 2.11 14.25
CA ILE A 282 4.27 3.57 14.21
C ILE A 282 2.78 3.90 14.31
N VAL A 283 1.91 3.21 13.57
CA VAL A 283 0.45 3.42 13.59
C VAL A 283 -0.16 3.01 14.93
N ILE A 284 0.29 1.92 15.57
CA ILE A 284 -0.17 1.56 16.92
C ILE A 284 0.16 2.66 17.92
N ASN A 285 1.36 3.23 17.86
CA ASN A 285 1.77 4.28 18.79
C ASN A 285 0.96 5.57 18.60
N LEU A 286 0.45 5.86 17.39
CA LEU A 286 -0.47 6.97 17.14
C LEU A 286 -1.81 6.81 17.90
N PHE A 287 -2.29 5.58 18.16
CA PHE A 287 -3.52 5.34 18.92
C PHE A 287 -3.31 5.32 20.45
N VAL A 288 -2.06 5.37 20.91
CA VAL A 288 -1.70 5.30 22.35
C VAL A 288 -1.27 6.67 22.90
N CYS A 289 -0.95 7.64 22.02
CA CYS A 289 -0.70 9.04 22.36
C CYS A 289 -1.98 9.89 22.26
#